data_AF-A0A6P1Y397-F1
#
_entry.id   AF-A0A6P1Y397-F1
#
_cell.length_a   1.000
_cell.length_b   1.000
_cell.length_c   1.000
_cell.angle_alpha   90.00
_cell.angle_beta   90.00
_cell.angle_gamma   90.00
#
_symmetry.space_group_name_H-M   'P 1'
#
loop_
_entity.id
_entity.type
_entity.pdbx_description
1 polymer ?
#
loop_
_entity_poly.entity_id
_entity_poly.type
_entity_poly.pdbx_seq_one_letter_code
_entity_poly.pdbx_strand_id
1 'polypeptide(L)'
;MITATGRELYYHTWEKLGSTHYYEVDFLISDNSKISAFEVKSSGTGKHESIGAFAKKFSANVGALYVLSQKDVSTEGALQKKPVYLTPFLVQ
;
A
#
# COMPACT_ATOMS: atom_id res chain seq x y z
N MET A 1 -4.95 11.98 11.17
CA MET A 1 -6.01 10.94 11.19
C MET A 1 -5.43 9.57 11.52
N ILE A 2 -4.49 9.02 10.75
CA ILE A 2 -3.82 7.74 11.10
C ILE A 2 -2.80 7.91 12.22
N THR A 3 -1.85 8.85 12.09
CA THR A 3 -0.86 9.10 13.17
C THR A 3 -1.50 9.52 14.50
N ALA A 4 -2.67 10.15 14.43
CA ALA A 4 -3.44 10.54 15.60
C ALA A 4 -4.01 9.34 16.39
N THR A 5 -4.09 8.15 15.79
CA THR A 5 -4.46 6.92 16.51
C THR A 5 -3.24 6.20 17.12
N GLY A 6 -2.06 6.83 17.11
CA GLY A 6 -0.82 6.25 17.64
C GLY A 6 -0.12 5.29 16.69
N ARG A 7 -0.59 5.17 15.44
CA ARG A 7 0.05 4.33 14.41
C ARG A 7 1.04 5.14 13.59
N GLU A 8 2.27 4.65 13.50
CA GLU A 8 3.29 5.26 12.65
C GLU A 8 3.03 4.95 11.17
N LEU A 9 3.35 5.93 10.33
CA LEU A 9 3.27 5.85 8.87
C LEU A 9 4.68 5.97 8.30
N TYR A 10 5.05 5.02 7.45
CA TYR A 10 6.38 5.01 6.83
C TYR A 10 6.28 5.10 5.32
N TYR A 11 7.16 5.88 4.73
CA TYR A 11 7.40 5.86 3.29
C TYR A 11 8.47 4.82 2.95
N HIS A 12 8.35 4.13 1.82
CA HIS A 12 9.33 3.11 1.44
C HIS A 12 9.68 3.10 -0.04
N THR A 13 10.98 3.13 -0.33
CA THR A 13 11.54 2.95 -1.67
C THR A 13 12.65 1.91 -1.66
N TRP A 14 12.83 1.22 -2.79
CA TRP A 14 13.94 0.30 -3.00
C TRP A 14 14.28 0.17 -4.48
N GLU A 15 15.52 -0.24 -4.75
CA GLU A 15 16.03 -0.34 -6.12
C GLU A 15 15.25 -1.37 -6.95
N LYS A 16 14.95 -0.99 -8.20
CA LYS A 16 14.46 -1.91 -9.22
C LYS A 16 15.64 -2.40 -10.04
N LEU A 17 15.93 -3.70 -9.96
CA LEU A 17 17.08 -4.31 -10.64
C LEU A 17 17.06 -3.98 -12.14
N GLY A 18 18.15 -3.40 -12.63
CA GLY A 18 18.29 -3.03 -14.04
C GLY A 18 17.51 -1.76 -14.46
N SER A 19 17.08 -0.93 -13.50
CA SER A 19 16.39 0.33 -13.77
C SER A 19 17.04 1.49 -13.02
N THR A 20 16.95 2.70 -13.59
CA THR A 20 17.27 3.95 -12.90
C THR A 20 16.13 4.43 -11.99
N HIS A 21 14.96 3.78 -12.07
CA HIS A 21 13.80 4.08 -11.24
C HIS A 21 13.75 3.17 -10.01
N TYR A 22 13.17 3.69 -8.94
CA TYR A 22 12.92 2.94 -7.70
C TYR A 22 11.50 2.40 -7.71
N TYR A 23 11.31 1.27 -7.03
CA TYR A 23 9.99 0.93 -6.53
C TYR A 23 9.65 1.85 -5.36
N GLU A 24 8.36 2.15 -5.24
CA GLU A 24 7.84 3.11 -4.26
C GLU A 24 6.49 2.64 -3.73
N VAL A 25 6.34 2.67 -2.41
CA VAL A 25 5.07 2.50 -1.71
C VAL A 25 4.86 3.73 -0.84
N ASP A 26 3.75 4.44 -1.06
CA ASP A 26 3.46 5.73 -0.43
C ASP A 26 3.41 5.62 1.09
N PHE A 27 2.70 4.61 1.61
CA PHE A 27 2.58 4.39 3.04
C PHE A 27 2.65 2.92 3.43
N LEU A 28 3.39 2.65 4.49
CA LEU A 28 3.40 1.40 5.23
C LEU A 28 2.87 1.66 6.64
N ILE A 29 2.10 0.69 7.14
CA ILE A 29 1.65 0.66 8.53
C ILE A 29 2.02 -0.70 9.10
N SER A 30 2.68 -0.70 10.25
CA SER A 30 2.95 -1.91 11.01
C SER A 30 1.73 -2.33 11.83
N ASP A 31 1.46 -3.62 11.83
CA ASP A 31 0.53 -4.29 12.73
C ASP A 31 1.20 -5.56 13.27
N ASN A 32 1.71 -5.49 14.49
CA ASN A 32 2.46 -6.58 15.10
C ASN A 32 3.61 -7.06 14.20
N SER A 33 3.52 -8.29 13.67
CA SER A 33 4.52 -8.89 12.77
C SER A 33 4.23 -8.68 11.28
N LYS A 34 3.16 -7.95 10.96
CA LYS A 34 2.67 -7.72 9.60
C LYS A 34 2.81 -6.26 9.19
N ILE A 35 3.01 -6.05 7.90
CA ILE A 35 3.18 -4.73 7.28
C ILE A 35 2.13 -4.59 6.19
N SER A 36 1.20 -3.66 6.39
CA SER A 36 0.21 -3.29 5.39
C SER A 36 0.76 -2.18 4.50
N ALA A 37 0.56 -2.30 3.20
CA ALA A 37 1.02 -1.34 2.19
C ALA A 37 -0.16 -0.61 1.57
N PHE A 38 -0.02 0.70 1.41
CA PHE A 38 -1.02 1.59 0.84
C PHE A 38 -0.38 2.40 -0.29
N GLU A 39 -0.98 2.34 -1.46
CA GLU A 39 -0.67 3.19 -2.60
C GLU A 39 -1.84 4.16 -2.82
N VAL A 40 -1.58 5.47 -2.91
CA VAL A 40 -2.60 6.51 -3.03
C VAL A 40 -2.58 7.08 -4.44
N LYS A 41 -3.71 6.98 -5.14
CA LYS A 41 -3.86 7.49 -6.51
C LYS A 41 -4.89 8.61 -6.55
N SER A 42 -4.46 9.77 -7.09
CA SER A 42 -5.36 10.88 -7.39
C SER A 42 -6.34 10.52 -8.52
N SER A 43 -5.91 9.73 -9.51
CA SER A 43 -6.77 9.17 -10.56
C SER A 43 -6.12 7.98 -11.27
N GLY A 44 -6.94 7.03 -11.73
CA GLY A 44 -6.53 5.92 -12.62
C GLY A 44 -6.27 4.58 -11.92
N THR A 45 -6.44 3.50 -12.69
CA THR A 45 -6.23 2.09 -12.33
C THR A 45 -4.96 1.52 -12.97
N GLY A 46 -3.91 2.35 -13.10
CA GLY A 46 -2.63 1.94 -13.67
C GLY A 46 -2.03 0.72 -12.96
N LYS A 47 -1.03 0.09 -13.59
CA LYS A 47 -0.38 -1.11 -13.04
C LYS A 47 0.18 -0.82 -11.64
N HIS A 48 -0.10 -1.73 -10.71
CA HIS A 48 0.36 -1.66 -9.33
C HIS A 48 1.67 -2.43 -9.15
N GLU A 49 2.72 -2.06 -9.92
CA GLU A 49 3.96 -2.82 -9.97
C GLU A 49 4.70 -2.80 -8.64
N SER A 50 4.83 -1.63 -8.01
CA SER A 50 5.55 -1.47 -6.73
C SER A 50 4.91 -2.27 -5.61
N ILE A 51 3.59 -2.19 -5.43
CA ILE A 51 2.91 -2.94 -4.35
C ILE A 51 2.96 -4.47 -4.59
N GLY A 52 2.94 -4.90 -5.87
CA GLY A 52 3.13 -6.31 -6.21
C GLY A 52 4.57 -6.78 -5.93
N ALA A 53 5.57 -5.96 -6.27
CA ALA A 53 6.96 -6.23 -5.93
C ALA A 53 7.20 -6.24 -4.41
N PHE A 54 6.55 -5.35 -3.66
CA PHE A 54 6.55 -5.33 -2.20
C PHE A 54 6.02 -6.64 -1.63
N ALA A 55 4.83 -7.07 -2.08
CA ALA A 55 4.19 -8.30 -1.62
C ALA A 55 5.07 -9.54 -1.89
N LYS A 56 5.79 -9.57 -3.01
CA LYS A 56 6.73 -10.64 -3.33
C LYS A 56 7.98 -10.58 -2.45
N LYS A 57 8.56 -9.39 -2.23
CA LYS A 57 9.80 -9.19 -1.47
C LYS A 57 9.62 -9.45 0.03
N PHE A 58 8.48 -9.08 0.58
CA PHE A 58 8.17 -9.17 2.02
C PHE A 58 7.06 -10.19 2.32
N SER A 59 6.95 -11.24 1.51
CA SER A 59 5.85 -12.21 1.56
C SER A 59 5.59 -12.84 2.94
N ALA A 60 6.63 -13.02 3.76
CA ALA A 60 6.50 -13.54 5.13
C ALA A 60 5.77 -12.57 6.08
N ASN A 61 5.94 -11.27 5.87
CA ASN A 61 5.44 -10.20 6.74
C ASN A 61 4.35 -9.36 6.07
N VAL A 62 3.94 -9.67 4.85
CA VAL A 62 2.91 -8.90 4.15
C VAL A 62 1.57 -9.01 4.90
N GLY A 63 1.00 -7.86 5.20
CA GLY A 63 -0.35 -7.69 5.72
C GLY A 63 -1.32 -7.38 4.58
N ALA A 64 -2.18 -6.39 4.79
CA ALA A 64 -3.14 -5.97 3.78
C ALA A 64 -2.48 -5.08 2.72
N LEU A 65 -2.96 -5.20 1.47
CA LEU A 65 -2.48 -4.42 0.33
C LEU A 65 -3.62 -3.56 -0.19
N TYR A 66 -3.44 -2.25 -0.15
CA TYR A 66 -4.47 -1.30 -0.53
C TYR A 66 -4.02 -0.35 -1.63
N VAL A 67 -4.93 -0.10 -2.57
CA VAL A 67 -4.87 1.07 -3.46
C VAL A 67 -6.01 1.99 -3.07
N LEU A 68 -5.67 3.16 -2.55
CA LEU A 68 -6.64 4.18 -2.19
C LEU A 68 -6.87 5.10 -3.39
N SER A 69 -8.10 5.14 -3.91
CA SER A 69 -8.46 5.99 -5.05
C SER A 69 -9.86 6.58 -4.88
N GLN A 70 -10.26 7.54 -5.71
CA GLN A 70 -11.62 8.09 -5.67
C GLN A 70 -12.61 7.35 -6.58
N LYS A 71 -12.13 6.51 -7.50
CA LYS A 71 -12.91 6.08 -8.67
C LYS A 71 -13.43 4.66 -8.56
N ASP A 72 -12.69 3.77 -7.91
CA ASP A 72 -12.94 2.33 -8.04
C ASP A 72 -12.91 1.60 -6.70
N VAL A 73 -13.81 0.61 -6.59
CA VAL A 73 -13.82 -0.40 -5.53
C VAL A 73 -13.71 -1.75 -6.18
N SER A 74 -12.63 -2.47 -5.91
CA SER A 74 -12.43 -3.81 -6.47
C SER A 74 -11.42 -4.59 -5.65
N THR A 75 -11.35 -5.90 -5.93
CA THR A 75 -10.36 -6.80 -5.36
C THR A 75 -9.70 -7.57 -6.49
N GLU A 76 -8.36 -7.59 -6.51
CA GLU A 76 -7.55 -8.31 -7.49
C GLU A 76 -6.53 -9.17 -6.74
N GLY A 77 -6.85 -10.45 -6.56
CA GLY A 77 -6.09 -11.32 -5.65
C GLY A 77 -6.11 -10.78 -4.21
N ALA A 78 -4.94 -10.51 -3.65
CA ALA A 78 -4.80 -9.91 -2.32
C ALA A 78 -4.91 -8.37 -2.31
N LEU A 79 -4.86 -7.73 -3.49
CA LEU A 79 -4.88 -6.28 -3.63
C LEU A 79 -6.31 -5.75 -3.56
N GLN A 80 -6.55 -4.80 -2.66
CA GLN A 80 -7.87 -4.19 -2.46
C GLN A 80 -7.86 -2.73 -2.89
N LYS A 81 -8.70 -2.37 -3.87
CA LYS A 81 -8.94 -0.98 -4.24
C LYS A 81 -10.08 -0.43 -3.40
N LYS A 82 -9.82 0.63 -2.65
CA LYS A 82 -10.76 1.22 -1.70
C LYS A 82 -10.84 2.73 -1.87
N PRO A 83 -12.01 3.34 -1.58
CA PRO A 83 -12.12 4.79 -1.54
C PRO A 83 -11.27 5.40 -0.43
N VAL A 84 -10.65 6.56 -0.69
CA VAL A 84 -9.82 7.27 0.31
C VAL A 84 -10.59 7.55 1.60
N TYR A 85 -11.89 7.81 1.54
CA TYR A 85 -12.71 8.06 2.74
C TYR A 85 -12.87 6.84 3.65
N LEU A 86 -12.56 5.62 3.17
CA LEU A 86 -12.58 4.41 4.01
C LEU A 86 -11.32 4.21 4.85
N THR A 87 -10.27 5.02 4.63
CA THR A 87 -8.99 4.90 5.34
C THR A 87 -9.10 4.73 6.87
N PRO A 88 -9.95 5.47 7.62
CA PRO A 88 -10.08 5.28 9.07
C PRO A 88 -10.50 3.85 9.47
N PHE A 89 -11.24 3.15 8.62
CA PHE A 89 -11.77 1.81 8.90
C PHE A 89 -10.80 0.71 8.46
N LEU A 90 -9.83 1.03 7.60
CA LEU A 90 -8.82 0.08 7.11
C LEU A 90 -7.60 -0.02 8.05
N VAL A 91 -7.45 0.95 8.94
CA VAL A 91 -6.27 1.14 9.79
C VAL A 91 -6.59 1.05 11.28
N GLN A 92 -7.71 0.42 11.63
CA GLN A 92 -8.01 0.06 13.02
C GLN A 92 -7.00 -0.94 13.58
#